data_AF-A0EIP6-F1
#
_entry.id   AF-A0EIP6-F1
#
_cell.length_a   1.000
_cell.length_b   1.000
_cell.length_c   1.000
_cell.angle_alpha   90.00
_cell.angle_beta   90.00
_cell.angle_gamma   90.00
#
_symmetry.space_group_name_H-M   'P 1'
#
loop_
_entity.id
_entity.type
_entity.pdbx_description
1 polymer ?
#
loop_
_entity_poly.entity_id
_entity_poly.type
_entity_poly.pdbx_seq_one_letter_code
_entity_poly.pdbx_strand_id
1 'polypeptide(L)'
;MDNSLKKAETSLIPSNVRARIVFQCYLLSLGITLMVLSIIAYVSLSENIIYIRNIVQNWNTLPIKSIRQTQGDCLQNEEYINHYIWPGINQGCDCRDGDQYIAPRRILFERTDELFQKECNDTMRDAGCEDIDEMGSRDFKCVPVEFGTKKLSFCGQREQGNNSFAQNSPKINECKVNELKCGTVSDYFYCTKEKECPIFQIKNNLNFQLGTQDYFQILRENDYTLPLVEFKIAQGDGVCRKVNDRSITSGRSNYDLISDPGLECERDSRFKLIYKFNEYKFFQANDALDIAKQAPGYEISSQYQWGLYGRHYINFTLSCRKYQQEFIESIDVLEDIDIKQLVLMIISIICLVLFIILFILNCCTIKGVDLPCIKGKGTQESNTLFCIQAGIKETFQLIQAIIAIISFSAVNTQVKFYSQLIDEGCSDVVTLDDIQTIRDVLEKKIYNYNLAYIVMFFIGACIDLIVGLLLLKSYYQERKKLAQIRNQEQQQDWRKNNIQSNPDQEVFKQENLNAQFNNFQYPPNFYPQQQQNIGAEYIQQYPQTNYQQQQQYNYQNQPIQNQQFYQNPIQN
;
A
#
# COMPACT_ATOMS: atom_id res chain seq x y z
N MET A 1 15.70 -39.10 50.02
CA MET A 1 14.39 -39.39 49.39
C MET A 1 13.86 -38.25 48.51
N ASP A 2 14.56 -37.10 48.42
CA ASP A 2 14.11 -35.91 47.65
C ASP A 2 14.46 -35.92 46.14
N ASN A 3 15.48 -36.65 45.70
CA ASN A 3 15.90 -36.63 44.29
C ASN A 3 15.08 -37.56 43.38
N SER A 4 14.37 -38.55 43.94
CA SER A 4 13.51 -39.45 43.17
C SER A 4 12.11 -38.87 42.89
N LEU A 5 11.60 -38.02 43.79
CA LEU A 5 10.33 -37.29 43.59
C LEU A 5 10.48 -36.16 42.55
N LYS A 6 11.59 -35.41 42.58
CA LYS A 6 11.90 -34.40 41.53
C LYS A 6 12.05 -34.99 40.12
N LYS A 7 12.47 -36.26 40.02
CA LYS A 7 12.65 -36.97 38.74
C LYS A 7 11.34 -37.56 38.19
N ALA A 8 10.34 -37.78 39.06
CA ALA A 8 9.02 -38.26 38.66
C ALA A 8 8.14 -37.12 38.09
N GLU A 9 8.24 -35.90 38.64
CA GLU A 9 7.52 -34.72 38.12
C GLU A 9 8.03 -34.23 36.75
N THR A 10 9.23 -34.61 36.34
CA THR A 10 9.87 -34.15 35.08
C THR A 10 9.71 -35.10 33.89
N SER A 11 9.11 -36.28 34.05
CA SER A 11 9.16 -37.34 33.02
C SER A 11 7.90 -37.55 32.17
N LEU A 12 6.80 -36.87 32.48
CA LEU A 12 5.58 -36.89 31.66
C LEU A 12 5.40 -35.53 31.01
N ILE A 13 5.90 -35.37 29.77
CA ILE A 13 5.49 -34.28 28.90
C ILE A 13 3.95 -34.36 28.80
N PRO A 14 3.20 -33.40 29.36
CA PRO A 14 1.74 -33.49 29.38
C PRO A 14 1.22 -33.60 27.94
N SER A 15 0.17 -34.39 27.70
CA SER A 15 -0.50 -34.49 26.39
C SER A 15 -0.85 -33.12 25.78
N ASN A 16 -0.93 -32.09 26.61
CA ASN A 16 -1.19 -30.70 26.27
C ASN A 16 -0.06 -30.03 25.47
N VAL A 17 1.19 -30.52 25.51
CA VAL A 17 2.33 -29.89 24.81
C VAL A 17 2.21 -30.03 23.28
N ARG A 18 1.83 -31.22 22.79
CA ARG A 18 1.62 -31.43 21.34
C ARG A 18 0.50 -30.54 20.80
N ALA A 19 -0.61 -30.45 21.53
CA ALA A 19 -1.74 -29.60 21.15
C ALA A 19 -1.35 -28.10 21.11
N ARG A 20 -0.49 -27.64 22.04
CA ARG A 20 0.04 -26.27 22.02
C ARG A 20 0.91 -25.98 20.82
N ILE A 21 1.84 -26.88 20.50
CA ILE A 21 2.71 -26.73 19.33
C ILE A 21 1.86 -26.67 18.06
N VAL A 22 0.88 -27.57 17.91
CA VAL A 22 -0.03 -27.56 16.75
C VAL A 22 -0.82 -26.24 16.68
N PHE A 23 -1.37 -25.76 17.79
CA PHE A 23 -2.08 -24.48 17.84
C PHE A 23 -1.17 -23.29 17.49
N GLN A 24 0.08 -23.29 17.97
CA GLN A 24 1.04 -22.24 17.63
C GLN A 24 1.45 -22.27 16.16
N CYS A 25 1.65 -23.46 15.58
CA CYS A 25 1.86 -23.60 14.14
C CYS A 25 0.67 -23.05 13.34
N TYR A 26 -0.55 -23.31 13.80
CA TYR A 26 -1.76 -22.71 13.24
C TYR A 26 -1.74 -21.18 13.33
N LEU A 27 -1.43 -20.60 14.50
CA LEU A 27 -1.33 -19.14 14.66
C LEU A 27 -0.28 -18.51 13.77
N LEU A 28 0.89 -19.14 13.61
CA LEU A 28 1.94 -18.67 12.70
C LEU A 28 1.46 -18.72 11.24
N SER A 29 0.84 -19.82 10.82
CA SER A 29 0.30 -19.97 9.46
C SER A 29 -0.77 -18.92 9.17
N LEU A 30 -1.63 -18.65 10.16
CA LEU A 30 -2.64 -17.60 10.09
C LEU A 30 -1.98 -16.22 9.97
N GLY A 31 -1.02 -15.90 10.84
CA GLY A 31 -0.30 -14.63 10.83
C GLY A 31 0.41 -14.36 9.50
N ILE A 32 1.08 -15.37 8.92
CA ILE A 32 1.72 -15.27 7.60
C ILE A 32 0.66 -15.01 6.52
N THR A 33 -0.45 -15.75 6.54
CA THR A 33 -1.52 -15.61 5.55
C THR A 33 -2.10 -14.19 5.58
N LEU A 34 -2.44 -13.69 6.77
CA LEU A 34 -2.95 -12.33 6.94
C LEU A 34 -1.92 -11.30 6.46
N MET A 35 -0.66 -11.40 6.90
CA MET A 35 0.40 -10.49 6.44
C MET A 35 0.50 -10.45 4.91
N VAL A 36 0.59 -11.61 4.24
CA VAL A 36 0.67 -11.68 2.77
C VAL A 36 -0.54 -11.02 2.10
N LEU A 37 -1.75 -11.30 2.59
CA LEU A 37 -2.97 -10.69 2.03
C LEU A 37 -2.98 -9.17 2.19
N SER A 38 -2.61 -8.62 3.36
CA SER A 38 -2.52 -7.17 3.56
C SER A 38 -1.47 -6.50 2.66
N ILE A 39 -0.31 -7.13 2.47
CA ILE A 39 0.75 -6.59 1.59
C ILE A 39 0.23 -6.51 0.16
N ILE A 40 -0.38 -7.60 -0.35
CA ILE A 40 -0.91 -7.62 -1.72
C ILE A 40 -2.03 -6.59 -1.89
N ALA A 41 -2.92 -6.46 -0.90
CA ALA A 41 -4.01 -5.48 -0.91
C ALA A 41 -3.47 -4.05 -1.03
N TYR A 42 -2.54 -3.68 -0.14
CA TYR A 42 -1.95 -2.35 -0.06
C TYR A 42 -1.15 -2.02 -1.33
N VAL A 43 -0.19 -2.87 -1.72
CA VAL A 43 0.66 -2.64 -2.90
C VAL A 43 -0.20 -2.50 -4.15
N SER A 44 -1.21 -3.36 -4.32
CA SER A 44 -2.09 -3.29 -5.48
C SER A 44 -2.91 -2.00 -5.52
N LEU A 45 -3.39 -1.48 -4.40
CA LEU A 45 -4.10 -0.20 -4.38
C LEU A 45 -3.16 0.96 -4.69
N SER A 46 -2.05 1.01 -3.96
CA SER A 46 -1.08 2.12 -4.01
C SER A 46 -0.47 2.28 -5.40
N GLU A 47 -0.21 1.18 -6.11
CA GLU A 47 0.30 1.24 -7.49
C GLU A 47 -0.74 1.74 -8.50
N ASN A 48 -2.03 1.48 -8.27
CA ASN A 48 -3.06 1.77 -9.26
C ASN A 48 -3.75 3.11 -9.00
N ILE A 49 -3.83 3.59 -7.75
CA ILE A 49 -4.49 4.87 -7.38
C ILE A 49 -3.94 6.07 -8.18
N ILE A 50 -2.68 5.98 -8.63
CA ILE A 50 -2.04 6.98 -9.48
C ILE A 50 -2.82 7.26 -10.76
N TYR A 51 -3.53 6.28 -11.34
CA TYR A 51 -4.31 6.49 -12.56
C TYR A 51 -5.47 7.47 -12.33
N ILE A 52 -6.21 7.33 -11.23
CA ILE A 52 -7.31 8.24 -10.87
C ILE A 52 -6.76 9.63 -10.53
N ARG A 53 -5.65 9.68 -9.78
CA ARG A 53 -4.97 10.95 -9.49
C ARG A 53 -4.57 11.69 -10.76
N ASN A 54 -4.04 10.99 -11.76
CA ASN A 54 -3.67 11.60 -13.04
C ASN A 54 -4.88 12.20 -13.79
N ILE A 55 -6.04 11.52 -13.75
CA ILE A 55 -7.28 12.03 -14.36
C ILE A 55 -7.71 13.33 -13.68
N VAL A 56 -7.75 13.35 -12.35
CA VAL A 56 -8.17 14.54 -11.60
C VAL A 56 -7.13 15.66 -11.68
N GLN A 57 -5.83 15.34 -11.66
CA GLN A 57 -4.76 16.32 -11.89
C GLN A 57 -4.87 16.96 -13.26
N ASN A 58 -5.17 16.17 -14.30
CA ASN A 58 -5.44 16.69 -15.64
C ASN A 58 -6.61 17.68 -15.63
N TRP A 59 -7.73 17.36 -14.97
CA TRP A 59 -8.88 18.27 -14.85
C TRP A 59 -8.63 19.50 -13.99
N ASN A 60 -7.78 19.39 -12.97
CA ASN A 60 -7.39 20.51 -12.11
C ASN A 60 -6.38 21.44 -12.76
N THR A 61 -5.64 20.97 -13.75
CA THR A 61 -4.63 21.74 -14.46
C THR A 61 -5.29 22.80 -15.34
N LEU A 62 -4.97 24.08 -15.13
CA LEU A 62 -5.52 25.19 -15.91
C LEU A 62 -5.08 25.10 -17.39
N PRO A 63 -5.94 25.45 -18.36
CA PRO A 63 -5.57 25.33 -19.76
C PRO A 63 -4.58 26.40 -20.19
N ILE A 64 -3.88 26.12 -21.29
CA ILE A 64 -2.83 26.99 -21.81
C ILE A 64 -3.49 28.12 -22.60
N LYS A 65 -3.32 29.34 -22.11
CA LYS A 65 -3.87 30.57 -22.69
C LYS A 65 -3.03 31.09 -23.85
N SER A 66 -1.71 31.07 -23.73
CA SER A 66 -0.80 31.54 -24.78
C SER A 66 0.52 30.78 -24.73
N ILE A 67 1.22 30.73 -25.86
CA ILE A 67 2.56 30.14 -25.97
C ILE A 67 3.44 31.15 -26.71
N ARG A 68 4.59 31.47 -26.12
CA ARG A 68 5.63 32.30 -26.71
C ARG A 68 6.84 31.42 -27.04
N GLN A 69 7.32 31.53 -28.28
CA GLN A 69 8.54 30.87 -28.73
C GLN A 69 9.70 31.84 -28.54
N THR A 70 10.75 31.42 -27.83
CA THR A 70 11.91 32.28 -27.56
C THR A 70 13.21 31.50 -27.55
N GLN A 71 14.34 32.18 -27.74
CA GLN A 71 15.68 31.60 -27.57
C GLN A 71 16.23 31.82 -26.14
N GLY A 72 15.58 32.67 -25.35
CA GLY A 72 15.96 32.98 -23.98
C GLY A 72 15.04 32.31 -22.97
N ASP A 73 14.97 32.92 -21.79
CA ASP A 73 14.16 32.42 -20.70
C ASP A 73 12.67 32.80 -20.81
N CYS A 74 11.84 32.06 -20.10
CA CYS A 74 10.43 32.40 -19.91
C CYS A 74 10.25 33.60 -18.99
N LEU A 75 9.19 34.38 -19.22
CA LEU A 75 8.84 35.52 -18.37
C LEU A 75 8.32 35.02 -17.01
N GLN A 76 8.28 35.90 -16.01
CA GLN A 76 7.91 35.54 -14.63
C GLN A 76 6.51 34.91 -14.49
N ASN A 77 5.59 35.18 -15.42
CA ASN A 77 4.23 34.65 -15.46
C ASN A 77 4.04 33.50 -16.46
N GLU A 78 5.12 33.00 -17.04
CA GLU A 78 5.14 31.90 -17.99
C GLU A 78 5.89 30.70 -17.40
N GLU A 79 5.56 29.50 -17.86
CA GLU A 79 6.27 28.26 -17.53
C GLU A 79 6.89 27.65 -18.79
N TYR A 80 8.00 26.92 -18.61
CA TYR A 80 8.56 26.09 -19.69
C TYR A 80 7.64 24.90 -19.94
N ILE A 81 6.94 24.89 -21.07
CA ILE A 81 6.06 23.77 -21.41
C ILE A 81 6.84 22.58 -22.02
N ASN A 82 8.03 22.83 -22.55
CA ASN A 82 8.92 21.82 -23.11
C ASN A 82 10.05 21.45 -22.13
N HIS A 83 9.71 21.39 -20.84
CA HIS A 83 10.63 21.05 -19.76
C HIS A 83 10.84 19.53 -19.66
N TYR A 84 12.10 19.10 -19.52
CA TYR A 84 12.49 17.71 -19.27
C TYR A 84 13.62 17.64 -18.26
N ILE A 85 13.50 16.76 -17.26
CA ILE A 85 14.57 16.53 -16.28
C ILE A 85 15.31 15.25 -16.66
N TRP A 86 16.52 15.39 -17.17
CA TRP A 86 17.43 14.26 -17.34
C TRP A 86 17.84 13.73 -15.96
N PRO A 87 17.78 12.41 -15.71
CA PRO A 87 17.73 11.85 -14.36
C PRO A 87 19.03 11.96 -13.57
N GLY A 88 20.17 12.14 -14.25
CA GLY A 88 21.45 11.90 -13.62
C GLY A 88 21.98 10.48 -13.88
N ILE A 89 23.23 10.27 -13.47
CA ILE A 89 23.82 8.94 -13.32
C ILE A 89 24.29 8.79 -11.88
N ASN A 90 24.16 7.58 -11.34
CA ASN A 90 24.72 7.18 -10.07
C ASN A 90 26.23 6.95 -10.22
N GLN A 91 26.95 7.04 -9.10
CA GLN A 91 28.35 6.62 -9.04
C GLN A 91 28.53 5.15 -9.46
N GLY A 92 29.66 4.85 -10.10
CA GLY A 92 29.95 3.51 -10.60
C GLY A 92 31.43 3.24 -10.84
N CYS A 93 31.71 2.12 -11.48
CA CYS A 93 33.05 1.69 -11.86
C CYS A 93 33.04 1.15 -13.29
N ASP A 94 33.90 1.71 -14.14
CA ASP A 94 34.11 1.24 -15.52
C ASP A 94 35.32 0.32 -15.58
N CYS A 95 35.08 -0.96 -15.88
CA CYS A 95 36.13 -1.96 -16.03
C CYS A 95 36.32 -2.43 -17.48
N ARG A 96 35.70 -1.76 -18.47
CA ARG A 96 35.72 -2.24 -19.87
C ARG A 96 37.09 -2.09 -20.54
N ASP A 97 37.86 -1.09 -20.13
CA ASP A 97 39.21 -0.81 -20.64
C ASP A 97 40.33 -1.37 -19.74
N GLY A 98 39.97 -2.07 -18.66
CA GLY A 98 40.92 -2.66 -17.71
C GLY A 98 41.89 -3.64 -18.37
N ASP A 99 43.15 -3.62 -17.95
CA ASP A 99 44.24 -4.35 -18.60
C ASP A 99 43.98 -5.86 -18.55
N GLN A 100 43.84 -6.49 -19.72
CA GLN A 100 43.46 -7.91 -19.90
C GLN A 100 44.41 -8.92 -19.23
N TYR A 101 45.53 -8.46 -18.67
CA TYR A 101 46.67 -9.27 -18.29
C TYR A 101 46.88 -9.47 -16.79
N ILE A 102 46.11 -8.83 -15.91
CA ILE A 102 46.29 -8.99 -14.46
C ILE A 102 45.23 -9.93 -13.86
N ALA A 103 45.23 -11.20 -14.30
CA ALA A 103 45.00 -12.35 -13.43
C ALA A 103 45.15 -13.71 -14.15
N PRO A 104 46.24 -14.47 -13.88
CA PRO A 104 46.22 -15.93 -13.97
C PRO A 104 45.39 -16.59 -12.83
N ARG A 105 44.51 -15.84 -12.15
CA ARG A 105 43.57 -16.34 -11.13
C ARG A 105 42.13 -16.19 -11.60
N ARG A 106 41.77 -16.93 -12.66
CA ARG A 106 40.38 -17.32 -12.89
C ARG A 106 39.91 -18.09 -11.65
N ILE A 107 38.80 -17.68 -11.02
CA ILE A 107 37.52 -18.42 -11.06
C ILE A 107 36.29 -17.53 -10.76
N LEU A 108 36.40 -16.26 -10.35
CA LEU A 108 35.22 -15.54 -9.81
C LEU A 108 34.73 -14.29 -10.56
N PHE A 109 35.45 -13.79 -11.55
CA PHE A 109 34.94 -12.72 -12.41
C PHE A 109 35.16 -13.15 -13.86
N GLU A 110 34.10 -13.69 -14.48
CA GLU A 110 34.00 -13.72 -15.94
C GLU A 110 34.25 -12.32 -16.47
N ARG A 111 34.85 -12.19 -17.66
CA ARG A 111 35.07 -10.90 -18.33
C ARG A 111 33.84 -10.02 -18.16
N THR A 112 33.95 -9.00 -17.33
CA THR A 112 32.88 -8.05 -17.17
C THR A 112 33.22 -6.89 -18.10
N ASP A 113 32.78 -6.97 -19.36
CA ASP A 113 32.57 -5.78 -20.20
C ASP A 113 31.41 -4.94 -19.61
N GLU A 114 31.39 -4.78 -18.29
CA GLU A 114 30.24 -4.34 -17.51
C GLU A 114 30.60 -3.10 -16.71
N LEU A 115 29.60 -2.25 -16.56
CA LEU A 115 29.61 -1.14 -15.64
C LEU A 115 29.08 -1.63 -14.29
N PHE A 116 29.81 -1.37 -13.21
CA PHE A 116 29.35 -1.71 -11.88
C PHE A 116 28.66 -0.51 -11.23
N GLN A 117 27.48 -0.74 -10.63
CA GLN A 117 26.68 0.28 -9.91
C GLN A 117 27.25 0.65 -8.52
N LYS A 118 28.58 0.58 -8.37
CA LYS A 118 29.32 0.89 -7.13
C LYS A 118 30.67 1.46 -7.51
N GLU A 119 31.25 2.27 -6.62
CA GLU A 119 32.64 2.71 -6.72
C GLU A 119 33.59 1.50 -6.90
N CYS A 120 34.68 1.73 -7.62
CA CYS A 120 35.72 0.73 -7.79
C CYS A 120 36.33 0.39 -6.43
N ASN A 121 36.43 -0.91 -6.12
CA ASN A 121 37.27 -1.33 -5.01
C ASN A 121 38.76 -1.29 -5.42
N ASP A 122 39.66 -1.39 -4.44
CA ASP A 122 41.11 -1.31 -4.69
C ASP A 122 41.59 -2.34 -5.73
N THR A 123 41.01 -3.54 -5.73
CA THR A 123 41.35 -4.59 -6.72
C THR A 123 40.93 -4.23 -8.14
N MET A 124 39.78 -3.57 -8.31
CA MET A 124 39.29 -3.07 -9.60
C MET A 124 40.18 -1.93 -10.10
N ARG A 125 40.55 -0.99 -9.23
CA ARG A 125 41.49 0.10 -9.56
C ARG A 125 42.86 -0.42 -9.95
N ASP A 126 43.40 -1.39 -9.19
CA ASP A 126 44.66 -2.06 -9.49
C ASP A 126 44.62 -2.83 -10.83
N ALA A 127 43.43 -3.26 -11.26
CA ALA A 127 43.19 -3.89 -12.56
C ALA A 127 42.96 -2.88 -13.70
N GLY A 128 43.03 -1.58 -13.42
CA GLY A 128 42.86 -0.51 -14.40
C GLY A 128 41.43 -0.06 -14.63
N CYS A 129 40.48 -0.42 -13.75
CA CYS A 129 39.14 0.16 -13.79
C CYS A 129 39.15 1.62 -13.30
N GLU A 130 38.26 2.44 -13.83
CA GLU A 130 38.11 3.85 -13.49
C GLU A 130 36.80 4.11 -12.73
N ASP A 131 36.85 4.93 -11.68
CA ASP A 131 35.66 5.40 -10.98
C ASP A 131 34.85 6.34 -11.90
N ILE A 132 33.53 6.16 -11.89
CA ILE A 132 32.58 7.07 -12.53
C ILE A 132 31.91 7.88 -11.44
N ASP A 133 32.10 9.20 -11.47
CA ASP A 133 31.48 10.12 -10.54
C ASP A 133 29.96 10.23 -10.78
N GLU A 134 29.21 10.44 -9.70
CA GLU A 134 27.78 10.76 -9.78
C GLU A 134 27.57 12.06 -10.57
N MET A 135 26.61 12.06 -11.48
CA MET A 135 26.14 13.28 -12.14
C MET A 135 24.71 13.55 -11.73
N GLY A 136 24.49 14.70 -11.10
CA GLY A 136 23.14 15.15 -10.75
C GLY A 136 22.22 15.34 -11.96
N SER A 137 20.93 15.43 -11.67
CA SER A 137 19.91 15.69 -12.69
C SER A 137 20.15 17.02 -13.41
N ARG A 138 19.75 17.09 -14.69
CA ARG A 138 19.88 18.29 -15.51
C ARG A 138 18.54 18.67 -16.12
N ASP A 139 18.25 19.97 -16.10
CA ASP A 139 17.01 20.54 -16.59
C ASP A 139 17.17 20.99 -18.05
N PHE A 140 16.46 20.32 -18.95
CA PHE A 140 16.43 20.60 -20.38
C PHE A 140 15.18 21.42 -20.71
N LYS A 141 15.41 22.62 -21.25
CA LYS A 141 14.38 23.64 -21.52
C LYS A 141 14.27 24.02 -22.99
N CYS A 142 15.14 23.48 -23.82
CA CYS A 142 15.25 23.82 -25.22
C CYS A 142 14.94 22.62 -26.11
N VAL A 143 14.20 22.83 -27.19
CA VAL A 143 14.10 21.88 -28.30
C VAL A 143 14.94 22.36 -29.49
N PRO A 144 15.50 21.44 -30.29
CA PRO A 144 16.14 21.81 -31.55
C PRO A 144 15.07 22.17 -32.58
N VAL A 145 15.39 23.04 -33.54
CA VAL A 145 14.58 23.24 -34.76
C VAL A 145 15.35 22.86 -36.00
N GLU A 146 14.66 22.44 -37.07
CA GLU A 146 15.29 21.83 -38.25
C GLU A 146 16.27 22.74 -39.00
N PHE A 147 16.12 24.07 -38.90
CA PHE A 147 16.93 25.05 -39.62
C PHE A 147 18.01 25.70 -38.73
N GLY A 148 19.20 25.09 -38.72
CA GLY A 148 20.44 25.65 -38.16
C GLY A 148 20.73 25.28 -36.70
N THR A 149 21.51 26.12 -36.00
CA THR A 149 21.86 25.98 -34.57
C THR A 149 20.82 26.61 -33.64
N LYS A 150 19.64 26.95 -34.17
CA LYS A 150 18.60 27.60 -33.38
C LYS A 150 18.00 26.59 -32.41
N LYS A 151 17.97 26.98 -31.14
CA LYS A 151 17.24 26.31 -30.06
C LYS A 151 16.03 27.15 -29.67
N LEU A 152 14.91 26.51 -29.35
CA LEU A 152 13.70 27.19 -28.91
C LEU A 152 13.25 26.67 -27.55
N SER A 153 12.93 27.62 -26.67
CA SER A 153 12.14 27.42 -25.47
C SER A 153 10.69 27.77 -25.78
N PHE A 154 9.75 26.99 -25.26
CA PHE A 154 8.34 27.32 -25.31
C PHE A 154 7.86 27.75 -23.94
N CYS A 155 7.38 28.98 -23.88
CA CYS A 155 6.90 29.60 -22.66
C CYS A 155 5.38 29.68 -22.71
N GLY A 156 4.72 28.84 -21.93
CA GLY A 156 3.27 28.79 -21.82
C GLY A 156 2.77 29.69 -20.70
N GLN A 157 1.71 30.45 -20.96
CA GLN A 157 0.93 31.10 -19.92
C GLN A 157 -0.38 30.34 -19.74
N ARG A 158 -0.69 29.91 -18.52
CA ARG A 158 -1.99 29.32 -18.19
C ARG A 158 -3.04 30.40 -17.95
N GLU A 159 -4.32 30.03 -18.09
CA GLU A 159 -5.39 30.87 -17.54
C GLU A 159 -5.19 31.11 -16.03
N GLN A 160 -5.80 32.16 -15.49
CA GLN A 160 -5.71 32.49 -14.07
C GLN A 160 -7.02 32.21 -13.33
N GLY A 161 -6.90 31.94 -12.02
CA GLY A 161 -8.05 31.74 -11.13
C GLY A 161 -8.63 30.33 -11.16
N ASN A 162 -9.88 30.21 -10.74
CA ASN A 162 -10.60 28.95 -10.56
C ASN A 162 -11.26 28.47 -11.86
N ASN A 163 -10.47 28.40 -12.94
CA ASN A 163 -10.94 28.07 -14.28
C ASN A 163 -10.62 26.62 -14.71
N SER A 164 -10.29 25.74 -13.76
CA SER A 164 -9.99 24.35 -14.10
C SER A 164 -11.23 23.63 -14.63
N PHE A 165 -11.04 22.61 -15.46
CA PHE A 165 -12.14 21.79 -15.95
C PHE A 165 -12.85 21.04 -14.82
N ALA A 166 -12.15 20.72 -13.73
CA ALA A 166 -12.73 20.16 -12.51
C ALA A 166 -13.82 21.07 -11.91
N GLN A 167 -13.62 22.39 -11.92
CA GLN A 167 -14.53 23.35 -11.26
C GLN A 167 -15.55 23.97 -12.21
N ASN A 168 -15.15 24.18 -13.47
CA ASN A 168 -15.95 24.93 -14.46
C ASN A 168 -16.39 24.09 -15.66
N SER A 169 -16.42 22.76 -15.55
CA SER A 169 -17.02 21.94 -16.60
C SER A 169 -18.51 22.29 -16.77
N PRO A 170 -18.97 22.55 -17.99
CA PRO A 170 -20.37 22.88 -18.24
C PRO A 170 -21.22 21.61 -18.11
N LYS A 171 -22.27 21.66 -17.26
CA LYS A 171 -23.17 20.51 -17.00
C LYS A 171 -24.28 20.36 -18.04
N ILE A 172 -24.53 21.42 -18.80
CA ILE A 172 -25.46 21.48 -19.93
C ILE A 172 -24.69 22.02 -21.14
N ASN A 173 -25.22 21.92 -22.36
CA ASN A 173 -24.53 22.33 -23.60
C ASN A 173 -24.42 23.88 -23.77
N GLU A 174 -24.30 24.62 -22.67
CA GLU A 174 -24.31 26.08 -22.61
C GLU A 174 -23.31 26.56 -21.57
N CYS A 175 -22.69 27.70 -21.84
CA CYS A 175 -21.82 28.40 -20.89
C CYS A 175 -22.62 29.41 -20.05
N LYS A 176 -22.11 29.81 -18.89
CA LYS A 176 -22.77 30.82 -18.07
C LYS A 176 -22.75 32.17 -18.79
N VAL A 177 -23.62 33.08 -18.37
CA VAL A 177 -23.64 34.46 -18.88
C VAL A 177 -22.26 35.11 -18.65
N ASN A 178 -21.70 35.72 -19.70
CA ASN A 178 -20.35 36.32 -19.77
C ASN A 178 -19.18 35.33 -19.88
N GLU A 179 -19.43 34.05 -20.20
CA GLU A 179 -18.39 33.10 -20.58
C GLU A 179 -18.42 32.85 -22.10
N LEU A 180 -17.24 32.81 -22.70
CA LEU A 180 -17.01 32.41 -24.08
C LEU A 180 -17.03 30.88 -24.18
N LYS A 181 -17.88 30.34 -25.06
CA LYS A 181 -17.89 28.92 -25.41
C LYS A 181 -16.81 28.62 -26.44
N CYS A 182 -15.89 27.74 -26.08
CA CYS A 182 -14.77 27.31 -26.92
C CYS A 182 -14.95 25.85 -27.31
N GLY A 183 -15.14 25.59 -28.61
CA GLY A 183 -15.51 24.27 -29.14
C GLY A 183 -16.99 24.21 -29.55
N THR A 184 -17.31 23.33 -30.50
CA THR A 184 -18.61 23.30 -31.19
C THR A 184 -19.48 22.11 -30.81
N VAL A 185 -18.88 20.95 -30.52
CA VAL A 185 -19.60 19.72 -30.18
C VAL A 185 -19.92 19.67 -28.68
N SER A 186 -21.09 19.12 -28.34
CA SER A 186 -21.63 19.11 -26.96
C SER A 186 -20.72 18.47 -25.91
N ASP A 187 -19.93 17.46 -26.28
CA ASP A 187 -19.01 16.83 -25.35
C ASP A 187 -17.63 17.51 -25.31
N TYR A 188 -17.29 18.30 -26.33
CA TYR A 188 -15.96 18.86 -26.55
C TYR A 188 -15.99 20.39 -26.57
N PHE A 189 -16.45 20.97 -25.46
CA PHE A 189 -16.38 22.42 -25.29
C PHE A 189 -16.00 22.81 -23.87
N TYR A 190 -15.38 23.99 -23.79
CA TYR A 190 -14.88 24.62 -22.58
C TYR A 190 -15.44 26.04 -22.47
N CYS A 191 -15.74 26.48 -21.26
CA CYS A 191 -16.25 27.83 -21.00
C CYS A 191 -15.16 28.64 -20.31
N THR A 192 -14.79 29.78 -20.89
CA THR A 192 -13.77 30.68 -20.34
C THR A 192 -14.31 32.09 -20.15
N LYS A 193 -13.80 32.82 -19.16
CA LYS A 193 -14.06 34.27 -19.00
C LYS A 193 -13.03 35.12 -19.73
N GLU A 194 -12.02 34.49 -20.30
CA GLU A 194 -11.01 35.15 -21.11
C GLU A 194 -11.61 35.63 -22.44
N LYS A 195 -10.96 36.62 -23.05
CA LYS A 195 -11.40 37.18 -24.35
C LYS A 195 -11.18 36.23 -25.52
N GLU A 196 -10.25 35.29 -25.37
CA GLU A 196 -9.87 34.32 -26.41
C GLU A 196 -9.97 32.91 -25.83
N CYS A 197 -10.30 31.95 -26.67
CA CYS A 197 -10.28 30.55 -26.30
C CYS A 197 -8.85 30.07 -25.99
N PRO A 198 -8.67 29.14 -25.04
CA PRO A 198 -7.38 28.53 -24.80
C PRO A 198 -6.88 27.76 -26.02
N ILE A 199 -5.64 27.33 -26.00
CA ILE A 199 -5.03 26.61 -27.13
C ILE A 199 -5.59 25.19 -27.17
N PHE A 200 -6.12 24.78 -28.33
CA PHE A 200 -6.59 23.43 -28.59
C PHE A 200 -5.57 22.61 -29.36
N GLN A 201 -4.77 23.22 -30.22
CA GLN A 201 -3.79 22.47 -30.99
C GLN A 201 -2.58 23.31 -31.38
N ILE A 202 -1.43 22.65 -31.47
CA ILE A 202 -0.20 23.20 -32.01
C ILE A 202 0.15 22.36 -33.25
N LYS A 203 0.36 23.02 -34.39
CA LYS A 203 0.79 22.38 -35.64
C LYS A 203 2.10 22.99 -36.12
N ASN A 204 2.90 22.23 -36.84
CA ASN A 204 4.03 22.81 -37.57
C ASN A 204 3.53 23.83 -38.58
N ASN A 205 4.14 25.00 -38.62
CA ASN A 205 3.82 26.01 -39.61
C ASN A 205 4.46 25.62 -40.95
N LEU A 206 3.67 25.00 -41.84
CA LEU A 206 4.14 24.59 -43.18
C LEU A 206 4.55 25.79 -44.05
N ASN A 207 4.06 26.99 -43.73
CA ASN A 207 4.38 28.24 -44.44
C ASN A 207 5.54 28.99 -43.80
N PHE A 208 6.40 28.31 -43.04
CA PHE A 208 7.60 28.92 -42.44
C PHE A 208 8.53 29.48 -43.53
N GLN A 209 8.39 30.78 -43.81
CA GLN A 209 9.36 31.53 -44.61
C GLN A 209 10.52 31.91 -43.69
N LEU A 210 11.76 31.73 -44.17
CA LEU A 210 12.96 32.17 -43.44
C LEU A 210 12.82 33.65 -43.03
N GLY A 211 12.48 33.92 -41.76
CA GLY A 211 12.35 35.27 -41.22
C GLY A 211 11.12 35.53 -40.35
N THR A 212 10.07 34.70 -40.41
CA THR A 212 8.96 34.80 -39.45
C THR A 212 9.33 34.12 -38.13
N GLN A 213 8.88 34.70 -37.01
CA GLN A 213 9.27 34.27 -35.66
C GLN A 213 8.57 32.98 -35.19
N ASP A 214 7.48 32.56 -35.84
CA ASP A 214 6.64 31.46 -35.35
C ASP A 214 6.81 30.17 -36.16
N TYR A 215 7.55 29.21 -35.59
CA TYR A 215 7.75 27.87 -36.15
C TYR A 215 6.48 27.00 -36.07
N PHE A 216 5.61 27.30 -35.10
CA PHE A 216 4.37 26.59 -34.86
C PHE A 216 3.15 27.48 -35.07
N GLN A 217 2.11 26.91 -35.68
CA GLN A 217 0.78 27.49 -35.75
C GLN A 217 -0.01 27.09 -34.50
N ILE A 218 -0.57 28.08 -33.81
CA ILE A 218 -1.43 27.91 -32.64
C ILE A 218 -2.89 27.95 -33.10
N LEU A 219 -3.67 26.93 -32.75
CA LEU A 219 -5.10 26.84 -33.04
C LEU A 219 -5.89 26.88 -31.72
N ARG A 220 -6.88 27.78 -31.65
CA ARG A 220 -7.73 28.02 -30.47
C ARG A 220 -9.14 27.43 -30.61
N GLU A 221 -9.40 26.69 -31.68
CA GLU A 221 -10.69 26.06 -31.95
C GLU A 221 -10.47 24.64 -32.47
N ASN A 222 -11.26 23.68 -31.96
CA ASN A 222 -11.35 22.31 -32.42
C ASN A 222 -12.73 21.74 -32.07
N ASP A 223 -13.31 20.97 -32.98
CA ASP A 223 -14.65 20.40 -32.81
C ASP A 223 -14.65 19.14 -31.93
N TYR A 224 -13.52 18.44 -31.81
CA TYR A 224 -13.47 17.06 -31.27
C TYR A 224 -12.44 16.87 -30.16
N THR A 225 -11.83 17.94 -29.65
CA THR A 225 -10.90 17.88 -28.53
C THR A 225 -11.19 18.98 -27.55
N LEU A 226 -10.90 18.76 -26.27
CA LEU A 226 -10.86 19.83 -25.27
C LEU A 226 -9.54 20.63 -25.39
N PRO A 227 -9.35 21.73 -24.66
CA PRO A 227 -8.09 22.49 -24.66
C PRO A 227 -6.86 21.67 -24.22
N LEU A 228 -5.67 22.08 -24.67
CA LEU A 228 -4.38 21.55 -24.22
C LEU A 228 -4.08 21.99 -22.79
N VAL A 229 -3.62 21.04 -21.98
CA VAL A 229 -3.33 21.27 -20.55
C VAL A 229 -1.96 20.75 -20.13
N GLU A 230 -1.44 19.73 -20.80
CA GLU A 230 -0.19 19.09 -20.44
C GLU A 230 0.73 18.94 -21.63
N PHE A 231 2.03 19.09 -21.37
CA PHE A 231 3.10 18.83 -22.31
C PHE A 231 4.15 17.96 -21.65
N LYS A 232 4.73 17.04 -22.42
CA LYS A 232 5.83 16.19 -21.98
C LYS A 232 6.81 16.00 -23.11
N ILE A 233 8.10 16.04 -22.78
CA ILE A 233 9.13 15.51 -23.66
C ILE A 233 9.37 14.06 -23.25
N ALA A 234 9.40 13.18 -24.25
CA ALA A 234 9.57 11.75 -24.07
C ALA A 234 10.47 11.18 -25.14
N GLN A 235 11.28 10.18 -24.78
CA GLN A 235 12.05 9.40 -25.73
C GLN A 235 11.16 8.33 -26.40
N GLY A 236 11.43 8.02 -27.66
CA GLY A 236 10.71 7.00 -28.42
C GLY A 236 9.43 7.52 -29.05
N ASP A 237 8.42 6.65 -29.13
CA ASP A 237 7.19 6.92 -29.87
C ASP A 237 6.02 7.40 -28.99
N GLY A 238 6.22 7.62 -27.70
CA GLY A 238 5.16 8.14 -26.83
C GLY A 238 5.55 8.30 -25.37
N VAL A 239 4.62 8.90 -24.63
CA VAL A 239 4.69 9.07 -23.17
C VAL A 239 4.14 7.80 -22.49
N CYS A 240 4.76 7.35 -21.40
CA CYS A 240 4.24 6.25 -20.60
C CYS A 240 2.89 6.59 -19.95
N ARG A 241 2.01 5.58 -19.85
CA ARG A 241 0.73 5.67 -19.14
C ARG A 241 0.91 5.87 -17.64
N LYS A 242 1.86 5.17 -17.03
CA LYS A 242 2.32 5.45 -15.67
C LYS A 242 3.19 6.69 -15.68
N VAL A 243 2.83 7.67 -14.85
CA VAL A 243 3.48 9.00 -14.86
C VAL A 243 4.94 8.96 -14.42
N ASN A 244 5.31 8.00 -13.58
CA ASN A 244 6.68 7.85 -13.07
C ASN A 244 7.57 7.05 -14.03
N ASP A 245 6.99 6.37 -15.02
CA ASP A 245 7.78 5.57 -15.96
C ASP A 245 8.34 6.48 -17.06
N ARG A 246 9.63 6.30 -17.36
CA ARG A 246 10.28 6.96 -18.50
C ARG A 246 10.19 6.09 -19.72
N SER A 247 9.79 6.70 -20.83
CA SER A 247 9.81 6.04 -22.12
C SER A 247 11.25 5.90 -22.63
N ILE A 248 11.55 4.78 -23.27
CA ILE A 248 12.78 4.57 -24.04
C ILE A 248 12.45 4.23 -25.50
N THR A 249 13.36 4.53 -26.44
CA THR A 249 13.24 4.08 -27.83
C THR A 249 13.35 2.55 -27.88
N SER A 250 12.45 1.88 -28.60
CA SER A 250 12.43 0.42 -28.70
C SER A 250 13.79 -0.13 -29.16
N GLY A 251 14.28 -1.16 -28.46
CA GLY A 251 15.58 -1.79 -28.74
C GLY A 251 16.81 -1.05 -28.21
N ARG A 252 16.68 0.13 -27.58
CA ARG A 252 17.79 0.77 -26.86
C ARG A 252 17.98 0.07 -25.51
N SER A 253 19.21 -0.36 -25.23
CA SER A 253 19.59 -0.82 -23.89
C SER A 253 19.62 0.35 -22.91
N ASN A 254 19.12 0.12 -21.69
CA ASN A 254 19.32 1.08 -20.61
C ASN A 254 20.80 1.22 -20.30
N TYR A 255 21.21 2.43 -19.94
CA TYR A 255 22.54 2.67 -19.40
C TYR A 255 22.58 2.24 -17.92
N ASP A 256 23.51 1.38 -17.54
CA ASP A 256 23.49 0.69 -16.23
C ASP A 256 23.57 1.63 -15.03
N LEU A 257 24.18 2.82 -15.19
CA LEU A 257 24.34 3.79 -14.12
C LEU A 257 23.28 4.90 -14.14
N ILE A 258 22.32 4.90 -15.05
CA ILE A 258 21.28 5.94 -15.09
C ILE A 258 20.45 5.89 -13.78
N SER A 259 20.23 7.04 -13.14
CA SER A 259 19.58 7.06 -11.82
C SER A 259 18.10 6.63 -11.85
N ASP A 260 17.44 6.83 -13.00
CA ASP A 260 16.05 6.45 -13.24
C ASP A 260 15.93 5.85 -14.65
N PRO A 261 16.09 4.52 -14.78
CA PRO A 261 16.15 3.86 -16.07
C PRO A 261 14.82 3.94 -16.81
N GLY A 262 14.92 4.19 -18.12
CA GLY A 262 13.77 4.07 -19.00
C GLY A 262 13.24 2.65 -19.02
N LEU A 263 11.94 2.48 -19.26
CA LEU A 263 11.35 1.17 -19.45
C LEU A 263 10.54 1.17 -20.74
N GLU A 264 10.50 0.02 -21.41
CA GLU A 264 9.44 -0.24 -22.37
C GLU A 264 8.13 -0.33 -21.60
N CYS A 265 7.29 0.69 -21.76
CA CYS A 265 6.07 0.90 -21.01
C CYS A 265 4.87 0.98 -21.96
N GLU A 266 3.68 0.73 -21.43
CA GLU A 266 2.44 1.02 -22.15
C GLU A 266 2.32 2.53 -22.41
N ARG A 267 2.08 2.92 -23.68
CA ARG A 267 2.01 4.32 -24.08
C ARG A 267 0.63 4.89 -23.84
N ASP A 268 0.55 6.10 -23.29
CA ASP A 268 -0.71 6.84 -23.17
C ASP A 268 -1.08 7.46 -24.52
N SER A 269 -2.08 6.86 -25.18
CA SER A 269 -2.53 7.32 -26.50
C SER A 269 -3.20 8.71 -26.48
N ARG A 270 -3.51 9.27 -25.30
CA ARG A 270 -4.04 10.62 -25.13
C ARG A 270 -2.97 11.69 -25.36
N PHE A 271 -1.69 11.36 -25.21
CA PHE A 271 -0.59 12.23 -25.61
C PHE A 271 -0.39 12.17 -27.13
N LYS A 272 -0.52 13.31 -27.80
CA LYS A 272 -0.32 13.45 -29.24
C LYS A 272 1.02 14.12 -29.53
N LEU A 273 1.75 13.58 -30.50
CA LEU A 273 3.01 14.13 -30.96
C LEU A 273 2.77 15.51 -31.57
N ILE A 274 3.49 16.53 -31.07
CA ILE A 274 3.51 17.89 -31.62
C ILE A 274 4.71 18.04 -32.53
N TYR A 275 5.88 17.63 -32.04
CA TYR A 275 7.15 17.82 -32.74
C TYR A 275 8.13 16.69 -32.42
N LYS A 276 8.83 16.19 -33.44
CA LYS A 276 9.79 15.08 -33.34
C LYS A 276 11.20 15.56 -33.65
N PHE A 277 12.17 15.08 -32.90
CA PHE A 277 13.58 15.41 -33.06
C PHE A 277 14.47 14.23 -32.63
N ASN A 278 15.73 14.22 -33.04
CA ASN A 278 16.68 13.20 -32.61
C ASN A 278 17.42 13.61 -31.32
N GLU A 279 17.92 12.61 -30.59
CA GLU A 279 18.58 12.80 -29.30
C GLU A 279 19.82 13.69 -29.41
N TYR A 280 20.70 13.46 -30.39
CA TYR A 280 21.92 14.25 -30.55
C TYR A 280 21.61 15.76 -30.63
N LYS A 281 20.64 16.15 -31.46
CA LYS A 281 20.21 17.55 -31.57
C LYS A 281 19.57 18.07 -30.28
N PHE A 282 18.85 17.23 -29.55
CA PHE A 282 18.21 17.61 -28.28
C PHE A 282 19.25 17.89 -27.19
N PHE A 283 20.23 17.01 -27.02
CA PHE A 283 21.32 17.21 -26.08
C PHE A 283 22.21 18.39 -26.48
N GLN A 284 22.45 18.57 -27.80
CA GLN A 284 23.15 19.76 -28.30
C GLN A 284 22.40 21.05 -27.99
N ALA A 285 21.08 21.09 -28.16
CA ALA A 285 20.26 22.27 -27.87
C ALA A 285 20.27 22.67 -26.38
N ASN A 286 20.54 21.71 -25.48
CA ASN A 286 20.62 21.93 -24.04
C ASN A 286 22.06 21.95 -23.52
N ASP A 287 23.05 22.13 -24.41
CA ASP A 287 24.48 22.21 -24.06
C ASP A 287 24.95 21.02 -23.20
N ALA A 288 24.40 19.82 -23.47
CA ALA A 288 24.53 18.63 -22.64
C ALA A 288 25.28 17.47 -23.33
N LEU A 289 26.05 17.75 -24.38
CA LEU A 289 26.86 16.74 -25.08
C LEU A 289 28.06 16.25 -24.24
N ASP A 290 28.41 16.97 -23.18
CA ASP A 290 29.42 16.57 -22.21
C ASP A 290 29.02 15.34 -21.39
N ILE A 291 27.72 15.02 -21.30
CA ILE A 291 27.22 13.82 -20.62
C ILE A 291 27.87 12.55 -21.19
N ALA A 292 27.95 12.40 -22.51
CA ALA A 292 28.59 11.23 -23.13
C ALA A 292 30.10 11.13 -22.85
N LYS A 293 30.75 12.22 -22.44
CA LYS A 293 32.17 12.23 -22.07
C LYS A 293 32.39 11.83 -20.61
N GLN A 294 31.45 12.21 -19.74
CA GLN A 294 31.50 11.95 -18.29
C GLN A 294 30.82 10.64 -17.90
N ALA A 295 30.01 10.07 -18.79
CA ALA A 295 29.32 8.80 -18.61
C ALA A 295 29.82 7.79 -19.66
N PRO A 296 30.96 7.12 -19.42
CA PRO A 296 31.52 6.16 -20.35
C PRO A 296 30.48 5.13 -20.81
N GLY A 297 30.27 4.97 -22.11
CA GLY A 297 29.28 4.02 -22.66
C GLY A 297 27.86 4.56 -22.79
N TYR A 298 27.56 5.74 -22.24
CA TYR A 298 26.32 6.43 -22.52
C TYR A 298 26.34 7.00 -23.94
N GLU A 299 25.65 6.34 -24.86
CA GLU A 299 25.60 6.76 -26.26
C GLU A 299 24.53 7.85 -26.46
N ILE A 300 24.96 9.04 -26.89
CA ILE A 300 24.10 10.09 -27.46
C ILE A 300 24.12 9.95 -28.99
N SER A 301 22.97 9.61 -29.59
CA SER A 301 22.96 9.26 -31.02
C SER A 301 21.76 9.80 -31.78
N SER A 302 21.95 10.08 -33.08
CA SER A 302 20.87 10.53 -33.96
C SER A 302 19.85 9.44 -34.28
N GLN A 303 20.16 8.17 -33.97
CA GLN A 303 19.25 7.04 -34.14
C GLN A 303 18.08 7.08 -33.15
N TYR A 304 18.33 7.58 -31.93
CA TYR A 304 17.31 7.64 -30.89
C TYR A 304 16.41 8.87 -31.10
N GLN A 305 15.11 8.61 -31.11
CA GLN A 305 14.10 9.62 -31.38
C GLN A 305 13.51 10.15 -30.07
N TRP A 306 13.18 11.43 -30.07
CA TRP A 306 12.50 12.14 -29.01
C TRP A 306 11.33 12.94 -29.58
N GLY A 307 10.34 13.20 -28.74
CA GLY A 307 9.18 13.99 -29.13
C GLY A 307 8.71 14.93 -28.03
N LEU A 308 8.20 16.08 -28.45
CA LEU A 308 7.33 16.93 -27.66
C LEU A 308 5.89 16.46 -27.88
N TYR A 309 5.23 16.05 -26.80
CA TYR A 309 3.86 15.57 -26.80
C TYR A 309 2.97 16.51 -26.02
N GLY A 310 1.73 16.68 -26.49
CA GLY A 310 0.69 17.42 -25.79
C GLY A 310 -0.50 16.54 -25.47
N ARG A 311 -1.15 16.78 -24.33
CA ARG A 311 -2.39 16.12 -23.93
C ARG A 311 -3.46 17.18 -23.63
N HIS A 312 -4.65 16.94 -24.16
CA HIS A 312 -5.86 17.72 -23.90
C HIS A 312 -6.46 17.37 -22.54
N TYR A 313 -7.47 18.12 -22.09
CA TYR A 313 -8.29 17.60 -21.00
C TYR A 313 -8.87 16.23 -21.37
N ILE A 314 -8.86 15.33 -20.40
CA ILE A 314 -9.54 14.03 -20.49
C ILE A 314 -11.03 14.30 -20.61
N ASN A 315 -11.63 13.82 -21.69
CA ASN A 315 -13.04 14.09 -21.94
C ASN A 315 -13.91 13.36 -20.92
N PHE A 316 -14.91 14.06 -20.40
CA PHE A 316 -15.96 13.49 -19.60
C PHE A 316 -17.29 13.88 -20.24
N THR A 317 -18.03 12.87 -20.70
CA THR A 317 -19.23 13.06 -21.53
C THR A 317 -20.22 13.95 -20.81
N LEU A 318 -20.94 14.79 -21.58
CA LEU A 318 -21.83 15.80 -21.01
C LEU A 318 -22.88 15.19 -20.08
N SER A 319 -23.41 14.00 -20.42
CA SER A 319 -24.36 13.25 -19.60
C SER A 319 -23.78 12.81 -18.24
N CYS A 320 -22.48 12.56 -18.17
CA CYS A 320 -21.80 12.09 -16.98
C CYS A 320 -21.25 13.21 -16.09
N ARG A 321 -21.13 14.47 -16.57
CA ARG A 321 -20.56 15.59 -15.79
C ARG A 321 -21.23 15.86 -14.44
N LYS A 322 -22.44 15.36 -14.21
CA LYS A 322 -23.07 15.31 -12.87
C LYS A 322 -22.26 14.53 -11.83
N TYR A 323 -21.52 13.49 -12.25
CA TYR A 323 -20.68 12.63 -11.40
C TYR A 323 -19.25 13.16 -11.25
N GLN A 324 -18.86 14.22 -11.95
CA GLN A 324 -17.46 14.66 -11.97
C GLN A 324 -16.97 15.09 -10.58
N GLN A 325 -17.83 15.77 -9.80
CA GLN A 325 -17.50 16.16 -8.44
C GLN A 325 -17.33 14.93 -7.53
N GLU A 326 -18.25 13.95 -7.63
CA GLU A 326 -18.15 12.68 -6.90
C GLU A 326 -16.89 11.89 -7.31
N PHE A 327 -16.48 11.95 -8.58
CA PHE A 327 -15.24 11.36 -9.05
C PHE A 327 -14.00 12.04 -8.44
N ILE A 328 -14.00 13.37 -8.34
CA ILE A 328 -12.92 14.11 -7.68
C ILE A 328 -12.84 13.73 -6.20
N GLU A 329 -13.98 13.72 -5.50
CA GLU A 329 -14.09 13.31 -4.09
C GLU A 329 -13.74 11.83 -3.87
N SER A 330 -13.88 10.98 -4.90
CA SER A 330 -13.49 9.58 -4.82
C SER A 330 -12.00 9.39 -4.54
N ILE A 331 -11.14 10.35 -4.89
CA ILE A 331 -9.70 10.28 -4.56
C ILE A 331 -9.50 10.25 -3.06
N ASP A 332 -10.13 11.15 -2.32
CA ASP A 332 -9.99 11.22 -0.86
C ASP A 332 -10.47 9.91 -0.21
N VAL A 333 -11.53 9.30 -0.77
CA VAL A 333 -12.03 8.00 -0.31
C VAL A 333 -11.04 6.89 -0.63
N LEU A 334 -10.42 6.87 -1.82
CA LEU A 334 -9.40 5.90 -2.18
C LEU A 334 -8.14 6.03 -1.31
N GLU A 335 -7.73 7.25 -0.98
CA GLU A 335 -6.59 7.51 -0.09
C GLU A 335 -6.87 7.06 1.34
N ASP A 336 -8.07 7.28 1.85
CA ASP A 336 -8.50 6.76 3.15
C ASP A 336 -8.53 5.22 3.15
N ILE A 337 -8.98 4.58 2.07
CA ILE A 337 -8.88 3.11 1.92
C ILE A 337 -7.41 2.67 1.90
N ASP A 338 -6.53 3.35 1.15
CA ASP A 338 -5.10 3.03 1.07
C ASP A 338 -4.40 3.12 2.43
N ILE A 339 -4.67 4.19 3.19
CA ILE A 339 -4.18 4.36 4.57
C ILE A 339 -4.67 3.22 5.48
N LYS A 340 -5.95 2.83 5.39
CA LYS A 340 -6.47 1.70 6.17
C LYS A 340 -5.79 0.37 5.82
N GLN A 341 -5.51 0.13 4.54
CA GLN A 341 -4.78 -1.06 4.10
C GLN A 341 -3.31 -1.03 4.56
N LEU A 342 -2.65 0.13 4.55
CA LEU A 342 -1.32 0.33 5.11
C LEU A 342 -1.29 0.02 6.61
N VAL A 343 -2.25 0.55 7.38
CA VAL A 343 -2.36 0.28 8.82
C VAL A 343 -2.61 -1.20 9.07
N LEU A 344 -3.48 -1.84 8.28
CA LEU A 344 -3.74 -3.29 8.37
C LEU A 344 -2.48 -4.12 8.10
N MET A 345 -1.66 -3.71 7.12
CA MET A 345 -0.36 -4.31 6.81
C MET A 345 0.62 -4.18 7.98
N ILE A 346 0.80 -2.97 8.51
CA ILE A 346 1.71 -2.71 9.63
C ILE A 346 1.31 -3.54 10.86
N ILE A 347 0.02 -3.55 11.21
CA ILE A 347 -0.49 -4.35 12.33
C ILE A 347 -0.26 -5.84 12.10
N SER A 348 -0.46 -6.33 10.87
CA SER A 348 -0.23 -7.75 10.52
C SER A 348 1.25 -8.15 10.68
N ILE A 349 2.18 -7.28 10.26
CA ILE A 349 3.62 -7.50 10.43
C ILE A 349 3.99 -7.53 11.91
N ILE A 350 3.55 -6.54 12.70
CA ILE A 350 3.82 -6.48 14.15
C ILE A 350 3.27 -7.74 14.84
N CYS A 351 2.05 -8.14 14.51
CA CYS A 351 1.40 -9.31 15.07
C CYS A 351 2.19 -10.60 14.76
N LEU A 352 2.67 -10.77 13.52
CA LEU A 352 3.49 -11.92 13.15
C LEU A 352 4.83 -11.95 13.90
N VAL A 353 5.54 -10.82 14.00
CA VAL A 353 6.81 -10.73 14.73
C VAL A 353 6.61 -11.09 16.21
N LEU A 354 5.56 -10.55 16.85
CA LEU A 354 5.22 -10.89 18.23
C LEU A 354 4.89 -12.38 18.39
N PHE A 355 4.17 -12.99 17.45
CA PHE A 355 3.90 -14.43 17.49
C PHE A 355 5.15 -15.29 17.34
N ILE A 356 6.10 -14.91 16.50
CA ILE A 356 7.39 -15.61 16.38
C ILE A 356 8.16 -15.54 17.70
N ILE A 357 8.24 -14.36 18.33
CA ILE A 357 8.91 -14.19 19.62
C ILE A 357 8.22 -15.04 20.69
N LEU A 358 6.90 -14.95 20.82
CA LEU A 358 6.13 -15.72 21.80
C LEU A 358 6.22 -17.23 21.53
N PHE A 359 6.32 -17.66 20.28
CA PHE A 359 6.53 -19.06 19.91
C PHE A 359 7.90 -19.57 20.38
N ILE A 360 8.97 -18.80 20.14
CA ILE A 360 10.32 -19.13 20.59
C ILE A 360 10.37 -19.21 22.13
N LEU A 361 9.80 -18.22 22.82
CA LEU A 361 9.73 -18.20 24.29
C LEU A 361 8.97 -19.41 24.84
N ASN A 362 7.86 -19.81 24.20
CA ASN A 362 7.13 -21.02 24.58
C ASN A 362 7.96 -22.29 24.35
N CYS A 363 8.72 -22.38 23.26
CA CYS A 363 9.62 -23.50 23.02
C CYS A 363 10.76 -23.57 24.04
N CYS A 364 11.33 -22.44 24.46
CA CYS A 364 12.34 -22.37 25.51
C CYS A 364 11.80 -22.82 26.87
N THR A 365 10.61 -22.34 27.25
CA THR A 365 9.97 -22.75 28.53
C THR A 365 9.58 -24.23 28.55
N ILE A 366 9.14 -24.80 27.42
CA ILE A 366 8.91 -26.25 27.28
C ILE A 366 10.20 -27.06 27.50
N LYS A 367 11.37 -26.52 27.11
CA LYS A 367 12.68 -27.14 27.36
C LYS A 367 13.21 -26.92 28.79
N GLY A 368 12.45 -26.24 29.65
CA GLY A 368 12.81 -25.99 31.05
C GLY A 368 13.65 -24.74 31.29
N VAL A 369 13.72 -23.81 30.32
CA VAL A 369 14.33 -22.48 30.53
C VAL A 369 13.32 -21.59 31.27
N ASP A 370 13.71 -21.09 32.43
CA ASP A 370 12.90 -20.21 33.30
C ASP A 370 13.02 -18.75 32.83
N LEU A 371 11.91 -18.06 32.55
CA LEU A 371 11.93 -16.64 32.16
C LEU A 371 11.77 -15.77 33.41
N PRO A 372 12.75 -14.89 33.72
CA PRO A 372 12.81 -14.16 34.98
C PRO A 372 11.62 -13.20 35.20
N CYS A 373 10.90 -12.85 34.14
CA CYS A 373 9.81 -11.88 34.17
C CYS A 373 8.41 -12.50 34.33
N ILE A 374 8.28 -13.84 34.32
CA ILE A 374 6.98 -14.53 34.36
C ILE A 374 6.89 -15.37 35.64
N LYS A 375 5.90 -15.07 36.48
CA LYS A 375 5.69 -15.81 37.73
C LYS A 375 5.24 -17.24 37.43
N GLY A 376 6.01 -18.21 37.89
CA GLY A 376 5.69 -19.64 37.77
C GLY A 376 6.97 -20.46 37.71
N LYS A 377 6.85 -21.79 37.64
CA LYS A 377 7.93 -22.68 37.19
C LYS A 377 7.37 -23.68 36.19
N GLY A 378 8.10 -23.90 35.09
CA GLY A 378 7.77 -24.92 34.09
C GLY A 378 6.38 -24.76 33.48
N THR A 379 5.44 -25.66 33.82
CA THR A 379 4.10 -25.70 33.21
C THR A 379 3.23 -24.49 33.56
N GLN A 380 3.37 -23.90 34.75
CA GLN A 380 2.61 -22.70 35.13
C GLN A 380 3.03 -21.47 34.34
N GLU A 381 4.32 -21.37 34.03
CA GLU A 381 4.90 -20.28 33.24
C GLU A 381 4.44 -20.39 31.78
N SER A 382 4.54 -21.58 31.18
CA SER A 382 4.03 -21.87 29.84
C SER A 382 2.52 -21.62 29.71
N ASN A 383 1.73 -21.91 30.76
CA ASN A 383 0.29 -21.57 30.76
C ASN A 383 0.05 -20.06 30.73
N THR A 384 0.83 -19.31 31.52
CA THR A 384 0.72 -17.84 31.57
C THR A 384 1.11 -17.24 30.21
N LEU A 385 2.21 -17.69 29.62
CA LEU A 385 2.61 -17.30 28.26
C LEU A 385 1.55 -17.62 27.21
N PHE A 386 0.94 -18.80 27.28
CA PHE A 386 -0.13 -19.19 26.36
C PHE A 386 -1.35 -18.27 26.49
N CYS A 387 -1.76 -17.93 27.71
CA CYS A 387 -2.86 -16.99 27.93
C CYS A 387 -2.55 -15.58 27.43
N ILE A 388 -1.31 -15.09 27.65
CA ILE A 388 -0.85 -13.80 27.12
C ILE A 388 -0.89 -13.83 25.58
N GLN A 389 -0.38 -14.89 24.97
CA GLN A 389 -0.38 -15.07 23.52
C GLN A 389 -1.80 -15.06 22.95
N ALA A 390 -2.72 -15.81 23.57
CA ALA A 390 -4.13 -15.82 23.16
C ALA A 390 -4.77 -14.43 23.28
N GLY A 391 -4.57 -13.73 24.41
CA GLY A 391 -5.13 -12.39 24.62
C GLY A 391 -4.59 -11.35 23.63
N ILE A 392 -3.28 -11.36 23.37
CA ILE A 392 -2.65 -10.51 22.36
C ILE A 392 -3.25 -10.80 20.97
N LYS A 393 -3.37 -12.08 20.63
CA LYS A 393 -3.90 -12.52 19.33
C LYS A 393 -5.34 -12.07 19.11
N GLU A 394 -6.24 -12.30 20.07
CA GLU A 394 -7.64 -11.86 19.97
C GLU A 394 -7.75 -10.34 19.87
N THR A 395 -6.93 -9.60 20.61
CA THR A 395 -6.92 -8.13 20.57
C THR A 395 -6.51 -7.63 19.18
N PHE A 396 -5.42 -8.15 18.62
CA PHE A 396 -4.97 -7.75 17.28
C PHE A 396 -5.96 -8.14 16.19
N GLN A 397 -6.52 -9.36 16.26
CA GLN A 397 -7.49 -9.80 15.27
C GLN A 397 -8.79 -8.98 15.32
N LEU A 398 -9.23 -8.59 16.52
CA LEU A 398 -10.38 -7.70 16.67
C LEU A 398 -10.10 -6.33 16.02
N ILE A 399 -8.93 -5.74 16.27
CA ILE A 399 -8.53 -4.46 15.65
C ILE A 399 -8.51 -4.60 14.12
N GLN A 400 -7.89 -5.65 13.59
CA GLN A 400 -7.85 -5.93 12.15
C GLN A 400 -9.24 -6.09 11.55
N ALA A 401 -10.13 -6.82 12.21
CA ALA A 401 -11.51 -7.02 11.77
C ALA A 401 -12.29 -5.69 11.73
N ILE A 402 -12.13 -4.82 12.73
CA ILE A 402 -12.76 -3.49 12.75
C ILE A 402 -12.30 -2.66 11.55
N ILE A 403 -10.99 -2.61 11.28
CA ILE A 403 -10.44 -1.87 10.13
C ILE A 403 -10.96 -2.43 8.80
N ALA A 404 -10.99 -3.76 8.67
CA ALA A 404 -11.51 -4.44 7.48
C ALA A 404 -13.00 -4.13 7.24
N ILE A 405 -13.83 -4.15 8.30
CA ILE A 405 -15.27 -3.83 8.23
C ILE A 405 -15.50 -2.38 7.80
N ILE A 406 -14.76 -1.43 8.38
CA ILE A 406 -14.87 0.00 8.03
C ILE A 406 -14.48 0.21 6.56
N SER A 407 -13.41 -0.45 6.10
CA SER A 407 -12.95 -0.36 4.72
C SER A 407 -13.94 -0.99 3.74
N PHE A 408 -14.63 -2.06 4.15
CA PHE A 408 -15.55 -2.83 3.30
C PHE A 408 -16.68 -1.98 2.71
N SER A 409 -17.31 -1.13 3.53
CA SER A 409 -18.39 -0.26 3.06
C SER A 409 -17.91 0.76 2.03
N ALA A 410 -16.76 1.39 2.28
CA ALA A 410 -16.19 2.39 1.38
C ALA A 410 -15.81 1.76 0.03
N VAL A 411 -15.16 0.60 0.06
CA VAL A 411 -14.77 -0.15 -1.14
C VAL A 411 -15.99 -0.53 -1.97
N ASN A 412 -17.05 -1.05 -1.35
CA ASN A 412 -18.27 -1.43 -2.06
C ASN A 412 -18.98 -0.23 -2.72
N THR A 413 -19.00 0.93 -2.07
CA THR A 413 -19.54 2.17 -2.67
C THR A 413 -18.71 2.57 -3.89
N GLN A 414 -17.38 2.57 -3.79
CA GLN A 414 -16.51 2.95 -4.91
C GLN A 414 -16.57 1.96 -6.07
N VAL A 415 -16.66 0.66 -5.81
CA VAL A 415 -16.86 -0.36 -6.86
C VAL A 415 -18.15 -0.07 -7.64
N LYS A 416 -19.27 0.21 -6.96
CA LYS A 416 -20.54 0.54 -7.63
C LYS A 416 -20.46 1.83 -8.43
N PHE A 417 -19.84 2.86 -7.87
CA PHE A 417 -19.64 4.14 -8.54
C PHE A 417 -18.83 3.97 -9.83
N TYR A 418 -17.69 3.30 -9.77
CA TYR A 418 -16.87 3.06 -10.96
C TYR A 418 -17.55 2.14 -11.98
N SER A 419 -18.26 1.09 -11.55
CA SER A 419 -19.09 0.29 -12.46
C SER A 419 -20.07 1.17 -13.22
N GLN A 420 -20.76 2.08 -12.53
CA GLN A 420 -21.72 2.97 -13.16
C GLN A 420 -21.08 3.89 -14.20
N LEU A 421 -19.88 4.45 -13.92
CA LEU A 421 -19.18 5.28 -14.89
C LEU A 421 -18.74 4.52 -16.14
N ILE A 422 -18.36 3.25 -15.97
CA ILE A 422 -17.97 2.36 -17.06
C ILE A 422 -19.18 1.99 -17.90
N ASP A 423 -20.28 1.58 -17.26
CA ASP A 423 -21.52 1.18 -17.93
C ASP A 423 -22.17 2.34 -18.69
N GLU A 424 -22.10 3.57 -18.16
CA GLU A 424 -22.59 4.78 -18.84
C GLU A 424 -21.62 5.32 -19.92
N GLY A 425 -20.42 4.75 -20.06
CA GLY A 425 -19.44 5.17 -21.06
C GLY A 425 -18.96 6.61 -20.86
N CYS A 426 -18.66 7.00 -19.62
CA CYS A 426 -18.48 8.40 -19.24
C CYS A 426 -17.22 9.09 -19.78
N SER A 427 -16.28 8.37 -20.39
CA SER A 427 -15.00 8.92 -20.87
C SER A 427 -14.45 8.16 -22.06
N ASP A 428 -13.23 8.49 -22.51
CA ASP A 428 -12.53 7.77 -23.56
C ASP A 428 -12.08 6.37 -23.12
N VAL A 429 -11.76 5.51 -24.08
CA VAL A 429 -11.43 4.09 -23.84
C VAL A 429 -10.25 3.92 -22.88
N VAL A 430 -9.21 4.77 -22.95
CA VAL A 430 -8.04 4.65 -22.06
C VAL A 430 -8.43 5.01 -20.63
N THR A 431 -9.19 6.09 -20.46
CA THR A 431 -9.68 6.52 -19.16
C THR A 431 -10.65 5.52 -18.55
N LEU A 432 -11.54 4.92 -19.35
CA LEU A 432 -12.44 3.86 -18.87
C LEU A 432 -11.67 2.60 -18.45
N ASP A 433 -10.59 2.27 -19.16
CA ASP A 433 -9.70 1.16 -18.79
C ASP A 433 -8.91 1.46 -17.49
N ASP A 434 -8.47 2.71 -17.28
CA ASP A 434 -7.88 3.18 -16.01
C ASP A 434 -8.88 2.99 -14.85
N ILE A 435 -10.15 3.39 -15.05
CA ILE A 435 -11.23 3.25 -14.06
C ILE A 435 -11.57 1.77 -13.82
N GLN A 436 -11.64 0.95 -14.88
CA GLN A 436 -11.89 -0.49 -14.80
C GLN A 436 -10.79 -1.20 -14.01
N THR A 437 -9.53 -0.84 -14.22
CA THR A 437 -8.39 -1.40 -13.49
C THR A 437 -8.51 -1.16 -11.99
N ILE A 438 -8.87 0.07 -11.59
CA ILE A 438 -9.09 0.43 -10.19
C ILE A 438 -10.29 -0.31 -9.59
N ARG A 439 -11.42 -0.34 -10.31
CA ARG A 439 -12.60 -1.09 -9.91
C ARG A 439 -12.26 -2.56 -9.65
N ASP A 440 -11.50 -3.18 -10.54
CA ASP A 440 -11.08 -4.57 -10.42
C ASP A 440 -10.12 -4.79 -9.24
N VAL A 441 -9.21 -3.86 -8.96
CA VAL A 441 -8.37 -3.92 -7.76
C VAL A 441 -9.22 -3.82 -6.48
N LEU A 442 -10.17 -2.89 -6.44
CA LEU A 442 -11.10 -2.74 -5.33
C LEU A 442 -11.96 -3.98 -5.10
N GLU A 443 -12.55 -4.54 -6.15
CA GLU A 443 -13.43 -5.70 -6.08
C GLU A 443 -12.66 -7.01 -5.87
N LYS A 444 -11.72 -7.33 -6.76
CA LYS A 444 -11.09 -8.64 -6.80
C LYS A 444 -10.03 -8.81 -5.72
N LYS A 445 -9.36 -7.73 -5.34
CA LYS A 445 -8.29 -7.76 -4.33
C LYS A 445 -8.80 -7.25 -2.99
N ILE A 446 -9.12 -5.96 -2.87
CA ILE A 446 -9.36 -5.34 -1.56
C ILE A 446 -10.62 -5.88 -0.90
N TYR A 447 -11.75 -5.92 -1.61
CA TYR A 447 -13.02 -6.42 -1.08
C TYR A 447 -12.91 -7.89 -0.67
N ASN A 448 -12.40 -8.75 -1.56
CA ASN A 448 -12.24 -10.17 -1.28
C ASN A 448 -11.25 -10.44 -0.15
N TYR A 449 -10.17 -9.66 -0.03
CA TYR A 449 -9.23 -9.79 1.07
C TYR A 449 -9.82 -9.31 2.39
N ASN A 450 -10.51 -8.17 2.42
CA ASN A 450 -11.23 -7.72 3.62
C ASN A 450 -12.30 -8.76 4.05
N LEU A 451 -13.01 -9.36 3.10
CA LEU A 451 -13.94 -10.46 3.37
C LEU A 451 -13.21 -11.68 3.95
N ALA A 452 -12.09 -12.08 3.36
CA ALA A 452 -11.27 -13.18 3.86
C ALA A 452 -10.78 -12.89 5.29
N TYR A 453 -10.36 -11.67 5.60
CA TYR A 453 -10.01 -11.24 6.96
C TYR A 453 -11.15 -11.46 7.95
N ILE A 454 -12.36 -11.01 7.59
CA ILE A 454 -13.55 -11.16 8.44
C ILE A 454 -13.89 -12.65 8.63
N VAL A 455 -13.86 -13.44 7.56
CA VAL A 455 -14.12 -14.90 7.64
C VAL A 455 -13.07 -15.61 8.49
N MET A 456 -11.79 -15.29 8.30
CA MET A 456 -10.69 -15.88 9.07
C MET A 456 -10.74 -15.45 10.54
N PHE A 457 -11.24 -14.25 10.85
CA PHE A 457 -11.52 -13.83 12.22
C PHE A 457 -12.58 -14.72 12.88
N PHE A 458 -13.72 -14.95 12.22
CA PHE A 458 -14.77 -15.81 12.78
C PHE A 458 -14.33 -17.27 12.92
N ILE A 459 -13.67 -17.83 11.90
CA ILE A 459 -13.11 -19.19 11.95
C ILE A 459 -12.08 -19.30 13.07
N GLY A 460 -11.20 -18.30 13.19
CA GLY A 460 -10.23 -18.15 14.26
C GLY A 460 -10.91 -18.23 15.61
N ALA A 461 -11.80 -17.28 15.91
CA ALA A 461 -12.51 -17.19 17.18
C ALA A 461 -13.25 -18.49 17.54
N CYS A 462 -13.84 -19.19 16.56
CA CYS A 462 -14.44 -20.51 16.79
C CYS A 462 -13.41 -21.56 17.21
N ILE A 463 -12.24 -21.61 16.54
CA ILE A 463 -11.14 -22.51 16.91
C ILE A 463 -10.63 -22.17 18.31
N ASP A 464 -10.44 -20.90 18.66
CA ASP A 464 -9.97 -20.52 19.99
C ASP A 464 -10.98 -20.84 21.08
N LEU A 465 -12.28 -20.67 20.80
CA LEU A 465 -13.34 -21.06 21.72
C LEU A 465 -13.31 -22.57 21.97
N ILE A 466 -13.15 -23.38 20.92
CA ILE A 466 -13.02 -24.85 21.06
C ILE A 466 -11.77 -25.21 21.87
N VAL A 467 -10.62 -24.64 21.54
CA VAL A 467 -9.36 -24.87 22.26
C VAL A 467 -9.48 -24.44 23.71
N GLY A 468 -10.08 -23.28 23.97
CA GLY A 468 -10.34 -22.74 25.31
C GLY A 468 -11.23 -23.67 26.14
N LEU A 469 -12.32 -24.18 25.56
CA LEU A 469 -13.20 -25.16 26.21
C LEU A 469 -12.47 -26.49 26.51
N LEU A 470 -11.65 -26.98 25.57
CA LEU A 470 -10.84 -28.19 25.78
C LEU A 470 -9.82 -28.00 26.90
N LEU A 471 -9.14 -26.84 26.94
CA LEU A 471 -8.19 -26.50 27.99
C LEU A 471 -8.89 -26.36 29.35
N LEU A 472 -10.04 -25.68 29.42
CA LEU A 472 -10.84 -25.55 30.63
C LEU A 472 -11.28 -26.93 31.17
N LYS A 473 -11.74 -27.81 30.28
CA LYS A 473 -12.11 -29.18 30.64
C LYS A 473 -10.91 -29.97 31.16
N SER A 474 -9.75 -29.87 30.51
CA SER A 474 -8.53 -30.53 30.95
C SER A 474 -8.08 -30.05 32.33
N TYR A 475 -8.15 -28.74 32.57
CA TYR A 475 -7.83 -28.11 33.84
C TYR A 475 -8.77 -28.55 34.96
N TYR A 476 -10.08 -28.62 34.69
CA TYR A 476 -11.06 -29.11 35.66
C TYR A 476 -10.82 -30.59 36.04
N GLN A 477 -10.51 -31.44 35.05
CA GLN A 477 -10.19 -32.85 35.29
C GLN A 477 -8.91 -33.01 36.12
N GLU A 478 -7.87 -32.22 35.84
CA GLU A 478 -6.63 -32.25 36.58
C GLU A 478 -6.82 -31.77 38.03
N ARG A 479 -7.58 -30.68 38.24
CA ARG A 479 -7.95 -30.26 39.59
C ARG A 479 -8.76 -31.31 40.35
N LYS A 480 -9.70 -31.99 39.68
CA LYS A 480 -10.47 -33.08 40.30
C LYS A 480 -9.55 -34.25 40.70
N LYS A 481 -8.58 -34.62 39.85
CA LYS A 481 -7.58 -35.65 40.18
C LYS A 481 -6.68 -35.25 41.36
N LEU A 482 -6.17 -34.01 41.38
CA LEU A 482 -5.36 -33.50 42.48
C LEU A 482 -6.14 -33.42 43.80
N ALA A 483 -7.41 -33.02 43.75
CA ALA A 483 -8.29 -33.04 44.93
C ALA A 483 -8.52 -34.47 45.44
N GLN A 484 -8.70 -35.45 44.54
CA GLN A 484 -8.80 -36.86 44.90
C GLN A 484 -7.51 -37.39 45.54
N ILE A 485 -6.34 -37.07 44.98
CA ILE A 485 -5.03 -37.44 45.53
C ILE A 485 -4.85 -36.84 46.93
N ARG A 486 -5.11 -35.53 47.09
CA ARG A 486 -5.01 -34.86 48.39
C ARG A 486 -5.94 -35.46 49.45
N ASN A 487 -7.17 -35.84 49.05
CA ASN A 487 -8.10 -36.52 49.94
C ASN A 487 -7.62 -37.94 50.30
N GLN A 488 -6.98 -38.67 49.37
CA GLN A 488 -6.39 -39.98 49.65
C GLN A 488 -5.18 -39.88 50.58
N GLU A 489 -4.31 -38.90 50.38
CA GLU A 489 -3.17 -38.61 51.25
C GLU A 489 -3.63 -38.27 52.67
N GLN A 490 -4.63 -37.38 52.81
CA GLN A 490 -5.24 -37.06 54.11
C GLN A 490 -5.86 -38.29 54.80
N GLN A 491 -6.50 -39.20 54.04
CA GLN A 491 -7.02 -40.45 54.60
C GLN A 491 -5.91 -41.42 55.03
N GLN A 492 -4.80 -41.49 54.27
CA GLN A 492 -3.65 -42.31 54.65
C GLN A 492 -2.96 -41.78 55.91
N ASP A 493 -2.80 -40.46 56.02
CA ASP A 493 -2.22 -39.81 57.19
C ASP A 493 -3.13 -39.98 58.43
N TRP A 494 -4.45 -39.85 58.25
CA TRP A 494 -5.42 -40.15 59.32
C TRP A 494 -5.34 -41.60 59.79
N ARG A 495 -5.21 -42.58 58.86
CA ARG A 495 -5.04 -43.99 59.23
C ARG A 495 -3.73 -44.26 59.96
N LYS A 496 -2.61 -43.67 59.52
CA LYS A 496 -1.31 -43.82 60.21
C LYS A 496 -1.38 -43.27 61.63
N ASN A 497 -1.98 -42.09 61.82
CA ASN A 497 -2.10 -41.47 63.13
C ASN A 497 -3.03 -42.22 64.09
N ASN A 498 -4.05 -42.94 63.59
CA ASN A 498 -4.92 -43.79 64.42
C ASN A 498 -4.35 -45.18 64.74
N ILE A 499 -3.43 -45.71 63.93
CA ILE A 499 -2.74 -46.98 64.24
C ILE A 499 -1.64 -46.76 65.28
N GLN A 500 -1.06 -45.56 65.35
CA GLN A 500 0.06 -45.24 66.24
C GLN A 500 -0.36 -44.74 67.63
N SER A 501 -1.66 -44.49 67.84
CA SER A 501 -2.22 -44.02 69.11
C SER A 501 -2.86 -45.12 69.97
N ASN A 502 -2.72 -46.39 69.61
CA ASN A 502 -3.13 -47.48 70.51
C ASN A 502 -2.23 -48.74 70.39
N PRO A 503 -1.08 -48.78 71.09
CA PRO A 503 -0.23 -49.97 71.14
C PRO A 503 -0.80 -51.13 71.98
N ASP A 504 -1.83 -50.89 72.80
CA ASP A 504 -2.35 -51.87 73.75
C ASP A 504 -3.80 -52.25 73.46
N GLN A 505 -4.07 -52.91 72.33
CA GLN A 505 -5.28 -53.73 72.18
C GLN A 505 -5.21 -54.71 71.00
N GLU A 506 -4.22 -55.61 71.03
CA GLU A 506 -4.30 -56.91 70.34
C GLU A 506 -4.19 -58.05 71.35
N VAL A 507 -5.27 -58.37 72.07
CA VAL A 507 -5.68 -59.75 72.39
C VAL A 507 -7.19 -59.72 72.66
N PHE A 508 -7.94 -60.67 72.10
CA PHE A 508 -9.40 -60.89 72.19
C PHE A 508 -10.29 -60.14 71.19
N LYS A 509 -10.47 -60.74 70.00
CA LYS A 509 -11.69 -61.53 69.73
C LYS A 509 -11.65 -62.15 68.34
N GLN A 510 -11.43 -63.46 68.34
CA GLN A 510 -11.76 -64.37 67.27
C GLN A 510 -12.96 -65.18 67.78
N GLU A 511 -14.17 -64.95 67.26
CA GLU A 511 -15.28 -65.92 67.13
C GLU A 511 -16.66 -65.26 66.90
N ASN A 512 -17.43 -65.88 65.99
CA ASN A 512 -18.88 -65.80 65.79
C ASN A 512 -19.44 -64.52 65.13
N LEU A 513 -20.42 -64.54 64.22
CA LEU A 513 -21.34 -65.58 63.79
C LEU A 513 -21.92 -65.16 62.42
N ASN A 514 -22.18 -66.12 61.53
CA ASN A 514 -23.14 -66.00 60.43
C ASN A 514 -24.52 -65.51 60.93
N ALA A 515 -25.18 -64.62 60.20
CA ALA A 515 -26.65 -64.63 60.07
C ALA A 515 -27.13 -63.72 58.92
N GLN A 516 -27.91 -64.32 58.02
CA GLN A 516 -28.78 -63.72 57.01
C GLN A 516 -29.87 -62.82 57.63
N PHE A 517 -30.47 -61.91 56.84
CA PHE A 517 -31.93 -61.61 56.72
C PHE A 517 -32.07 -60.33 55.86
N ASN A 518 -32.42 -60.40 54.57
CA ASN A 518 -33.76 -60.37 53.94
C ASN A 518 -34.63 -59.10 54.19
N ASN A 519 -34.97 -58.44 53.06
CA ASN A 519 -36.19 -57.71 52.68
C ASN A 519 -36.75 -56.56 53.57
N PHE A 520 -37.05 -55.39 52.96
CA PHE A 520 -38.43 -55.03 52.54
C PHE A 520 -38.57 -53.57 51.99
N GLN A 521 -39.33 -53.46 50.88
CA GLN A 521 -40.39 -52.52 50.47
C GLN A 521 -40.28 -50.96 50.52
N TYR A 522 -40.54 -50.37 49.34
CA TYR A 522 -41.25 -49.11 48.96
C TYR A 522 -42.62 -48.88 49.67
N PRO A 523 -43.44 -47.81 49.42
CA PRO A 523 -43.33 -46.40 48.90
C PRO A 523 -44.13 -45.41 49.86
N PRO A 524 -44.84 -44.28 49.50
CA PRO A 524 -45.04 -43.49 48.26
C PRO A 524 -45.04 -41.92 48.37
N ASN A 525 -45.20 -41.30 47.19
CA ASN A 525 -45.54 -39.91 46.81
C ASN A 525 -46.38 -39.06 47.78
N PHE A 526 -46.24 -37.73 47.73
CA PHE A 526 -47.35 -36.75 47.60
C PHE A 526 -46.87 -35.31 47.27
N TYR A 527 -47.49 -34.69 46.25
CA TYR A 527 -47.54 -33.23 45.92
C TYR A 527 -48.61 -32.53 46.80
N PRO A 528 -48.62 -31.18 47.00
CA PRO A 528 -49.22 -30.19 46.07
C PRO A 528 -48.43 -28.85 45.97
N GLN A 529 -48.37 -28.15 44.82
CA GLN A 529 -49.26 -27.07 44.33
C GLN A 529 -49.61 -25.92 45.29
N GLN A 530 -49.23 -24.67 44.90
CA GLN A 530 -50.06 -23.46 44.69
C GLN A 530 -49.11 -22.24 44.55
N GLN A 531 -49.03 -21.53 43.41
CA GLN A 531 -49.95 -20.56 42.74
C GLN A 531 -49.89 -19.11 43.28
N GLN A 532 -49.55 -18.20 42.34
CA GLN A 532 -50.17 -16.87 42.09
C GLN A 532 -49.95 -15.75 43.14
N ASN A 533 -49.87 -14.44 42.86
CA ASN A 533 -50.03 -13.62 41.65
C ASN A 533 -49.65 -12.14 41.97
N ILE A 534 -49.33 -11.37 40.91
CA ILE A 534 -49.73 -9.96 40.60
C ILE A 534 -49.23 -8.74 41.43
N GLY A 535 -48.75 -7.72 40.68
CA GLY A 535 -49.04 -6.28 40.92
C GLY A 535 -47.81 -5.35 40.84
N ALA A 536 -47.47 -4.74 39.69
CA ALA A 536 -47.90 -3.39 39.20
C ALA A 536 -46.99 -2.23 39.72
N GLU A 537 -46.21 -1.57 38.84
CA GLU A 537 -46.35 -0.17 38.33
C GLU A 537 -46.05 0.94 39.38
N TYR A 538 -45.20 1.98 39.23
CA TYR A 538 -45.02 2.98 38.15
C TYR A 538 -43.82 3.95 38.43
N ILE A 539 -43.34 4.63 37.36
CA ILE A 539 -42.80 6.02 37.22
C ILE A 539 -41.30 6.39 37.49
N GLN A 540 -40.68 6.82 36.37
CA GLN A 540 -39.73 7.92 36.07
C GLN A 540 -38.75 8.49 37.13
N GLN A 541 -37.48 8.66 36.72
CA GLN A 541 -36.91 9.99 36.38
C GLN A 541 -35.50 9.86 35.77
N TYR A 542 -35.29 10.55 34.64
CA TYR A 542 -33.97 10.83 34.05
C TYR A 542 -33.27 11.95 34.82
N PRO A 543 -31.93 12.01 34.74
CA PRO A 543 -31.30 13.29 34.46
C PRO A 543 -30.47 13.25 33.16
N GLN A 544 -30.72 14.27 32.34
CA GLN A 544 -29.85 14.73 31.27
C GLN A 544 -28.47 15.12 31.83
N THR A 545 -27.40 14.77 31.12
CA THR A 545 -26.13 15.49 31.21
C THR A 545 -25.76 15.99 29.82
N ASN A 546 -25.90 17.31 29.67
CA ASN A 546 -25.29 18.10 28.61
C ASN A 546 -23.77 18.12 28.81
N TYR A 547 -23.02 17.72 27.80
CA TYR A 547 -21.67 18.24 27.57
C TYR A 547 -21.59 18.79 26.16
N GLN A 548 -21.61 20.12 26.09
CA GLN A 548 -21.09 20.87 24.95
C GLN A 548 -19.56 20.76 24.96
N GLN A 549 -18.97 20.24 23.90
CA GLN A 549 -17.64 20.66 23.47
C GLN A 549 -17.72 21.07 22.00
N GLN A 550 -17.71 22.39 21.79
CA GLN A 550 -17.33 22.99 20.53
C GLN A 550 -15.86 22.69 20.29
N GLN A 551 -15.54 21.89 19.27
CA GLN A 551 -14.25 21.99 18.59
C GLN A 551 -14.51 22.63 17.23
N GLN A 552 -14.23 23.93 17.16
CA GLN A 552 -14.03 24.63 15.89
C GLN A 552 -12.76 24.05 15.25
N TYR A 553 -12.92 23.19 14.25
CA TYR A 553 -11.83 22.91 13.32
C TYR A 553 -11.78 24.03 12.29
N ASN A 554 -10.76 24.87 12.43
CA ASN A 554 -10.40 25.91 11.50
C ASN A 554 -9.71 25.22 10.31
N TYR A 555 -10.44 24.99 9.21
CA TYR A 555 -9.86 24.59 7.94
C TYR A 555 -9.12 25.79 7.34
N GLN A 556 -7.83 25.91 7.66
CA GLN A 556 -6.92 26.72 6.87
C GLN A 556 -6.60 25.94 5.58
N ASN A 557 -7.14 26.43 4.47
CA ASN A 557 -6.69 26.10 3.12
C ASN A 557 -5.17 26.31 3.04
N GLN A 558 -4.40 25.22 3.03
CA GLN A 558 -3.04 25.26 2.51
C GLN A 558 -3.08 25.03 1.00
N PRO A 559 -2.35 25.82 0.21
CA PRO A 559 -2.21 25.57 -1.22
C PRO A 559 -1.51 24.23 -1.43
N ILE A 560 -2.09 23.42 -2.29
CA ILE A 560 -1.49 22.22 -2.88
C ILE A 560 -0.16 22.65 -3.51
N GLN A 561 0.95 22.45 -2.80
CA GLN A 561 2.27 22.51 -3.37
C GLN A 561 2.41 21.28 -4.28
N ASN A 562 2.64 21.54 -5.56
CA ASN A 562 3.17 20.55 -6.49
C ASN A 562 4.30 19.79 -5.79
N GLN A 563 4.16 18.47 -5.69
CA GLN A 563 5.21 17.59 -5.18
C GLN A 563 6.44 17.74 -6.08
N GLN A 564 7.35 18.62 -5.67
CA GLN A 564 8.75 18.56 -6.04
C GLN A 564 9.31 17.33 -5.34
N PHE A 565 9.72 16.35 -6.14
CA PHE A 565 10.47 15.20 -5.65
C PHE A 565 11.79 15.67 -5.00
N TYR A 566 12.09 15.06 -3.85
CA TYR A 566 13.33 15.08 -3.06
C TYR A 566 14.52 15.85 -3.64
N GLN A 567 14.82 17.01 -3.06
CA GLN A 567 16.19 17.54 -3.02
C GLN A 567 16.87 17.01 -1.75
N ASN A 568 17.94 16.22 -1.92
CA ASN A 568 18.86 15.93 -0.83
C ASN A 568 19.56 17.23 -0.39
N PRO A 569 19.81 17.43 0.91
CA PRO A 569 20.54 18.60 1.39
C PRO A 569 22.03 18.48 1.02
N ILE A 570 22.51 19.44 0.24
CA ILE A 570 23.93 19.75 0.05
C ILE A 570 24.48 20.15 1.44
N GLN A 571 25.41 19.36 1.99
CA GLN A 571 26.28 19.80 3.06
C GLN A 571 27.50 20.51 2.44
N ASN A 572 27.75 21.73 2.92
CA ASN A 572 28.96 22.50 2.64
C ASN A 572 30.22 21.84 3.20
#